data_AF-A0A959J361-F1
#
_entry.id   AF-A0A959J361-F1
#
_cell.length_a   1.000
_cell.length_b   1.000
_cell.length_c   1.000
_cell.angle_alpha   90.00
_cell.angle_beta   90.00
_cell.angle_gamma   90.00
#
_symmetry.space_group_name_H-M   'P 1'
#
loop_
_entity.id
_entity.type
_entity.pdbx_description
1 polymer ?
#
loop_
_entity_poly.entity_id
_entity_poly.type
_entity_poly.pdbx_seq_one_letter_code
_entity_poly.pdbx_strand_id
1 'polypeptide(L)'
;MNLEILTSKKGTKVVTASNLHAVLQLANHHFAINIKKWLDDVYEFRDGIRKPEKMRDFARRKVNENPILDDYYLSVELAKLITLNSRSKVKQKYAKWLFSIEDKVENAELLTYDQVVAVIELTKTLGLVSCQEACEQQHLKVYEDRNGGNASNWWSYRASILGYSIDRLKEKMSTTGTSAKGKSTRKLLMKTDKYEMIRTGVIDLFMAMGKSDRFSRNLGDLAKLFAKELHVDIFDDRGTLPAFAPEVNREIVEQVKHLEKNGILGVWQ
;
A
#
# COMPACT_ATOMS: atom_id res chain seq x y z
N MET A 1 21.55 -22.96 -1.71
CA MET A 1 20.08 -22.98 -1.50
C MET A 1 19.54 -21.58 -1.63
N ASN A 2 18.38 -21.44 -2.27
CA ASN A 2 17.64 -20.18 -2.32
C ASN A 2 16.66 -20.14 -1.15
N LEU A 3 16.46 -18.95 -0.59
CA LEU A 3 15.44 -18.74 0.42
C LEU A 3 14.09 -18.68 -0.31
N GLU A 4 13.10 -19.40 0.18
CA GLU A 4 11.78 -19.54 -0.44
C GLU A 4 10.79 -18.62 0.26
N ILE A 5 10.08 -17.80 -0.54
CA ILE A 5 8.99 -16.94 -0.04
C ILE A 5 7.67 -17.60 -0.39
N LEU A 6 6.92 -17.96 0.64
CA LEU A 6 5.57 -18.47 0.53
C LEU A 6 4.59 -17.32 0.73
N THR A 7 3.41 -17.41 0.12
CA THR A 7 2.33 -16.45 0.30
C THR A 7 1.15 -17.16 0.96
N SER A 8 0.71 -16.66 2.11
CA SER A 8 -0.47 -17.22 2.79
C SER A 8 -1.74 -16.95 1.99
N LYS A 9 -2.87 -17.59 2.35
CA LYS A 9 -4.18 -17.30 1.74
C LYS A 9 -4.59 -15.83 1.88
N LYS A 10 -4.13 -15.15 2.93
CA LYS A 10 -4.38 -13.72 3.17
C LYS A 10 -3.33 -12.82 2.49
N GLY A 11 -2.44 -13.39 1.68
CA GLY A 11 -1.41 -12.64 0.97
C GLY A 11 -0.15 -12.30 1.78
N THR A 12 -0.13 -12.58 3.09
CA THR A 12 1.06 -12.39 3.93
C THR A 12 2.22 -13.24 3.41
N LYS A 13 3.35 -12.60 3.13
CA LYS A 13 4.58 -13.28 2.72
C LYS A 13 5.32 -13.82 3.93
N VAL A 14 5.73 -15.08 3.86
CA VAL A 14 6.38 -15.81 4.95
C VAL A 14 7.51 -16.68 4.41
N VAL A 15 8.45 -17.03 5.26
CA VAL A 15 9.47 -18.05 5.02
C VAL A 15 9.32 -19.18 6.02
N THR A 16 9.78 -20.38 5.69
CA THR A 16 9.85 -21.45 6.70
C THR A 16 11.12 -21.32 7.53
N ALA A 17 11.02 -21.62 8.82
CA ALA A 17 12.14 -21.54 9.73
C ALA A 17 13.23 -22.56 9.37
N SER A 18 12.82 -23.76 8.93
CA SER A 18 13.69 -24.78 8.34
C SER A 18 14.49 -24.27 7.14
N ASN A 19 13.83 -23.63 6.17
CA ASN A 19 14.51 -23.07 5.00
C ASN A 19 15.42 -21.89 5.38
N LEU A 20 14.96 -20.98 6.25
CA LEU A 20 15.76 -19.86 6.75
C LEU A 20 17.03 -20.36 7.46
N HIS A 21 16.91 -21.35 8.33
CA HIS A 21 18.05 -21.94 9.03
C HIS A 21 19.07 -22.56 8.06
N ALA A 22 18.59 -23.30 7.07
CA ALA A 22 19.43 -23.94 6.06
C ALA A 22 20.17 -22.91 5.19
N VAL A 23 19.49 -21.86 4.71
CA VAL A 23 20.15 -20.82 3.88
C VAL A 23 21.16 -19.99 4.66
N LEU A 24 20.92 -19.80 5.97
CA LEU A 24 21.86 -19.14 6.85
C LEU A 24 23.07 -20.03 7.21
N GLN A 25 23.12 -21.27 6.71
CA GLN A 25 24.23 -22.21 6.92
C GLN A 25 24.51 -22.42 8.42
N LEU A 26 23.45 -22.45 9.23
CA LEU A 26 23.55 -22.72 10.66
C LEU A 26 23.66 -24.22 10.90
N ALA A 27 24.33 -24.62 11.98
CA ALA A 27 24.57 -26.02 12.28
C ALA A 27 23.24 -26.77 12.52
N ASN A 28 22.98 -27.83 11.76
CA ASN A 28 21.69 -28.55 11.78
C ASN A 28 21.29 -29.08 13.17
N HIS A 29 22.26 -29.52 13.98
CA HIS A 29 22.00 -29.99 15.34
C HIS A 29 21.57 -28.87 16.30
N HIS A 30 21.78 -27.60 15.94
CA HIS A 30 21.30 -26.44 16.69
C HIS A 30 19.93 -25.96 16.24
N PHE A 31 19.26 -26.63 15.29
CA PHE A 31 17.99 -26.17 14.75
C PHE A 31 16.96 -25.88 15.85
N ALA A 32 16.65 -26.87 16.70
CA ALA A 32 15.66 -26.71 17.77
C ALA A 32 16.00 -25.58 18.76
N ILE A 33 17.28 -25.45 19.12
CA ILE A 33 17.78 -24.41 20.02
C ILE A 33 17.65 -23.03 19.37
N ASN A 34 18.03 -22.91 18.09
CA ASN A 34 17.93 -21.69 17.32
C ASN A 34 16.48 -21.25 17.16
N ILE A 35 15.57 -22.17 16.84
CA ILE A 35 14.13 -21.86 16.72
C ILE A 35 13.57 -21.36 18.05
N LYS A 36 13.83 -22.07 19.15
CA LYS A 36 13.38 -21.63 20.48
C LYS A 36 13.89 -20.23 20.80
N LYS A 37 15.17 -19.97 20.55
CA LYS A 37 15.74 -18.64 20.71
C LYS A 37 15.03 -17.62 19.82
N TRP A 38 14.87 -17.88 18.53
CA TRP A 38 14.27 -16.95 17.58
C TRP A 38 12.85 -16.53 17.94
N LEU A 39 12.08 -17.41 18.58
CA LEU A 39 10.71 -17.12 18.98
C LEU A 39 10.61 -16.46 20.37
N ASP A 40 11.66 -16.56 21.20
CA ASP A 40 11.70 -16.02 22.57
C ASP A 40 12.59 -14.77 22.75
N ASP A 41 13.40 -14.40 21.74
CA ASP A 41 14.31 -13.25 21.75
C ASP A 41 13.57 -11.92 21.58
N VAL A 42 14.27 -10.80 21.82
CA VAL A 42 13.74 -9.45 21.65
C VAL A 42 14.27 -8.85 20.35
N TYR A 43 13.37 -8.29 19.55
CA TYR A 43 13.69 -7.64 18.28
C TYR A 43 13.08 -6.24 18.19
N GLU A 44 13.70 -5.39 17.38
CA GLU A 44 13.19 -4.08 17.01
C GLU A 44 12.28 -4.23 15.79
N PHE A 45 11.00 -4.51 16.03
CA PHE A 45 9.97 -4.50 15.00
C PHE A 45 9.58 -3.05 14.68
N ARG A 46 8.90 -2.84 13.55
CA ARG A 46 8.36 -1.52 13.14
C ARG A 46 7.47 -0.88 14.20
N ASP A 47 6.72 -1.69 14.94
CA ASP A 47 5.80 -1.24 15.98
C ASP A 47 6.44 -1.14 17.38
N GLY A 48 7.75 -1.42 17.49
CA GLY A 48 8.52 -1.26 18.72
C GLY A 48 9.39 -2.46 19.05
N ILE A 49 10.10 -2.34 20.18
CA ILE A 49 10.99 -3.37 20.70
C ILE A 49 10.18 -4.37 21.51
N ARG A 50 10.02 -5.60 20.99
CA ARG A 50 9.20 -6.65 21.62
C ARG A 50 9.65 -8.06 21.22
N LYS A 51 9.03 -9.08 21.81
CA LYS A 51 9.17 -10.47 21.37
C LYS A 51 8.24 -10.76 20.18
N PRO A 52 8.58 -11.77 19.35
CA PRO A 52 7.69 -12.23 18.28
C PRO A 52 6.34 -12.72 18.84
N GLU A 53 5.26 -12.38 18.15
CA GLU A 53 3.89 -12.73 18.52
C GLU A 53 3.34 -13.83 17.61
N LYS A 54 2.69 -14.83 18.21
CA LYS A 54 2.06 -15.92 17.49
C LYS A 54 0.88 -15.39 16.65
N MET A 55 0.73 -15.91 15.43
CA MET A 55 -0.24 -15.48 14.40
C MET A 55 -0.02 -14.08 13.84
N ARG A 56 1.01 -13.37 14.29
CA ARG A 56 1.43 -12.08 13.76
C ARG A 56 2.77 -12.19 13.06
N ASP A 57 3.80 -12.60 13.81
CA ASP A 57 5.17 -12.72 13.30
C ASP A 57 5.52 -14.17 12.95
N PHE A 58 4.86 -15.13 13.58
CA PHE A 58 5.08 -16.54 13.29
C PHE A 58 3.84 -17.43 13.50
N ALA A 59 3.80 -18.57 12.82
CA ALA A 59 2.77 -19.59 13.01
C ALA A 59 3.37 -20.99 12.87
N ARG A 60 2.88 -21.96 13.66
CA ARG A 60 3.35 -23.35 13.58
C ARG A 60 2.94 -23.97 12.25
N ARG A 61 3.89 -24.63 11.59
CA ARG A 61 3.64 -25.39 10.35
C ARG A 61 3.36 -26.84 10.72
N LYS A 62 2.26 -27.39 10.19
CA LYS A 62 1.99 -28.84 10.29
C LYS A 62 2.83 -29.54 9.21
N VAL A 63 3.84 -30.30 9.62
CA VAL A 63 4.67 -31.10 8.71
C VAL A 63 4.17 -32.55 8.78
N ASN A 64 3.56 -33.03 7.70
CA ASN A 64 2.96 -34.38 7.65
C ASN A 64 4.02 -35.49 7.61
N GLU A 65 5.20 -35.20 7.06
CA GLU A 65 6.24 -36.22 6.82
C GLU A 65 7.17 -36.44 8.03
N ASN A 66 7.24 -35.48 8.97
CA ASN A 66 8.10 -35.62 10.14
C ASN A 66 7.55 -34.84 11.35
N PRO A 67 6.58 -35.40 12.09
CA PRO A 67 5.83 -34.71 13.15
C PRO A 67 6.67 -34.34 14.39
N ILE A 68 7.93 -34.80 14.46
CA ILE A 68 8.83 -34.60 15.60
C ILE A 68 9.54 -33.23 15.53
N LEU A 69 9.66 -32.64 14.34
CA LEU A 69 10.33 -31.35 14.14
C LEU A 69 9.30 -30.22 14.09
N ASP A 70 9.32 -29.38 15.11
CA ASP A 70 8.54 -28.14 15.12
C ASP A 70 9.12 -27.15 14.11
N ASP A 71 8.45 -27.02 12.96
CA ASP A 71 8.73 -26.00 11.96
C ASP A 71 7.70 -24.86 12.04
N TYR A 72 8.10 -23.68 11.56
CA TYR A 72 7.31 -22.46 11.69
C TYR A 72 7.32 -21.67 10.37
N TYR A 73 6.20 -21.04 10.06
CA TYR A 73 6.16 -19.91 9.15
C TYR A 73 6.58 -18.66 9.92
N LEU A 74 7.50 -17.88 9.35
CA LEU A 74 8.01 -16.63 9.89
C LEU A 74 7.65 -15.50 8.93
N SER A 75 7.19 -14.36 9.44
CA SER A 75 7.01 -13.15 8.64
C SER A 75 8.34 -12.72 8.02
N VAL A 76 8.29 -12.05 6.87
CA VAL A 76 9.51 -11.52 6.21
C VAL A 76 10.28 -10.58 7.14
N GLU A 77 9.57 -9.76 7.92
CA GLU A 77 10.17 -8.86 8.91
C GLU A 77 10.90 -9.65 10.01
N LEU A 78 10.25 -10.64 10.64
CA LEU A 78 10.88 -11.47 11.65
C LEU A 78 12.09 -12.23 11.08
N ALA A 79 11.96 -12.79 9.87
CA ALA A 79 13.06 -13.48 9.21
C ALA A 79 14.26 -12.55 8.96
N LYS A 80 14.03 -11.28 8.60
CA LYS A 80 15.07 -10.25 8.44
C LYS A 80 15.77 -9.99 9.78
N LEU A 81 15.00 -9.79 10.85
CA LEU A 81 15.52 -9.51 12.19
C LEU A 81 16.33 -10.70 12.74
N ILE A 82 15.83 -11.92 12.58
CA ILE A 82 16.56 -13.17 12.87
C ILE A 82 17.87 -13.23 12.08
N THR A 83 17.81 -12.94 10.78
CA THR A 83 18.99 -13.00 9.90
C THR A 83 20.07 -12.03 10.38
N LEU A 84 19.72 -10.79 10.69
CA LEU A 84 20.64 -9.77 11.19
C LEU A 84 21.30 -10.18 12.52
N ASN A 85 20.51 -10.78 13.41
CA ASN A 85 20.95 -11.27 14.72
C ASN A 85 21.65 -12.64 14.69
N SER A 86 21.74 -13.29 13.52
CA SER A 86 22.40 -14.58 13.38
C SER A 86 23.93 -14.46 13.33
N ARG A 87 24.63 -15.56 13.64
CA ARG A 87 26.09 -15.72 13.47
C ARG A 87 26.47 -16.28 12.08
N SER A 88 25.63 -16.08 11.08
CA SER A 88 25.89 -16.56 9.72
C SER A 88 26.83 -15.65 8.93
N LYS A 89 27.77 -16.24 8.18
CA LYS A 89 28.65 -15.50 7.25
C LYS A 89 27.89 -14.91 6.05
N VAL A 90 26.75 -15.49 5.69
CA VAL A 90 25.93 -15.06 4.54
C VAL A 90 24.76 -14.15 4.94
N LYS A 91 24.68 -13.75 6.22
CA LYS A 91 23.53 -12.98 6.73
C LYS A 91 23.28 -11.67 5.99
N GLN A 92 24.33 -10.95 5.58
CA GLN A 92 24.16 -9.67 4.89
C GLN A 92 23.43 -9.83 3.55
N LYS A 93 23.72 -10.90 2.80
CA LYS A 93 23.06 -11.20 1.52
C LYS A 93 21.57 -11.42 1.71
N TYR A 94 21.20 -12.30 2.66
CA TYR A 94 19.79 -12.63 2.90
C TYR A 94 19.03 -11.52 3.61
N ALA A 95 19.67 -10.75 4.51
CA ALA A 95 19.06 -9.57 5.10
C ALA A 95 18.71 -8.51 4.04
N LYS A 96 19.62 -8.22 3.10
CA LYS A 96 19.34 -7.30 1.97
C LYS A 96 18.19 -7.78 1.10
N TRP A 97 18.11 -9.10 0.88
CA TRP A 97 17.05 -9.68 0.06
C TRP A 97 15.68 -9.66 0.76
N LEU A 98 15.63 -10.04 2.04
CA LEU A 98 14.41 -9.96 2.85
C LEU A 98 13.94 -8.51 2.99
N PHE A 99 14.87 -7.57 3.20
CA PHE A 99 14.58 -6.14 3.23
C PHE A 99 13.97 -5.64 1.91
N SER A 100 14.48 -6.07 0.75
CA SER A 100 13.90 -5.62 -0.54
C SER A 100 12.51 -6.18 -0.79
N ILE A 101 12.19 -7.37 -0.29
CA ILE A 101 10.83 -7.92 -0.35
C ILE A 101 9.89 -7.12 0.56
N GLU A 102 10.35 -6.80 1.77
CA GLU A 102 9.61 -6.01 2.73
C GLU A 102 9.32 -4.59 2.19
N ASP A 103 10.33 -3.92 1.62
CA ASP A 103 10.19 -2.60 0.98
C ASP A 103 9.18 -2.64 -0.17
N LYS A 104 9.18 -3.72 -0.97
CA LYS A 104 8.21 -3.89 -2.06
C LYS A 104 6.78 -4.06 -1.58
N VAL A 105 6.57 -4.79 -0.49
CA VAL A 105 5.23 -4.94 0.12
C VAL A 105 4.78 -3.62 0.72
N GLU A 106 5.65 -2.94 1.46
CA GLU A 106 5.37 -1.67 2.12
C GLU A 106 5.07 -0.54 1.14
N ASN A 107 5.60 -0.61 -0.08
CA ASN A 107 5.39 0.41 -1.11
C ASN A 107 4.38 -0.03 -2.19
N ALA A 108 3.54 -1.04 -1.95
CA ALA A 108 2.54 -1.50 -2.92
C ALA A 108 3.11 -1.99 -4.28
N GLU A 109 4.37 -2.42 -4.32
CA GLU A 109 4.95 -3.05 -5.52
C GLU A 109 4.60 -4.54 -5.62
N LEU A 110 4.10 -5.13 -4.54
CA LEU A 110 3.58 -6.50 -4.49
C LEU A 110 2.21 -6.49 -3.81
N LEU A 111 1.15 -6.60 -4.62
CA LEU A 111 -0.23 -6.63 -4.17
C LEU A 111 -0.79 -8.05 -4.12
N THR A 112 -1.76 -8.26 -3.23
CA THR A 112 -2.58 -9.48 -3.19
C THR A 112 -3.70 -9.39 -4.24
N TYR A 113 -4.35 -10.53 -4.54
CA TYR A 113 -5.52 -10.54 -5.43
C TYR A 113 -6.61 -9.58 -4.93
N ASP A 114 -6.97 -9.66 -3.64
CA ASP A 114 -7.99 -8.82 -3.02
C ASP A 114 -7.62 -7.33 -3.08
N GLN A 115 -6.34 -6.99 -2.92
CA GLN A 115 -5.84 -5.62 -3.06
C GLN A 115 -5.93 -5.12 -4.50
N VAL A 116 -5.65 -5.95 -5.50
CA VAL A 116 -5.82 -5.58 -6.91
C VAL A 116 -7.29 -5.32 -7.24
N VAL A 117 -8.19 -6.22 -6.80
CA VAL A 117 -9.64 -6.04 -6.94
C VAL A 117 -10.09 -4.75 -6.24
N ALA A 118 -9.55 -4.48 -5.05
CA ALA A 118 -9.86 -3.26 -4.33
C ALA A 118 -9.46 -1.99 -5.11
N VAL A 119 -8.27 -1.96 -5.74
CA VAL A 119 -7.85 -0.81 -6.55
C VAL A 119 -8.77 -0.60 -7.76
N ILE A 120 -9.27 -1.67 -8.39
CA ILE A 120 -10.23 -1.57 -9.51
C ILE A 120 -11.53 -0.89 -9.05
N GLU A 121 -12.10 -1.31 -7.93
CA GLU A 121 -13.35 -0.74 -7.42
C GLU A 121 -13.15 0.70 -6.90
N LEU A 122 -12.01 0.99 -6.28
CA LEU A 122 -11.63 2.37 -5.92
C LEU A 122 -11.48 3.25 -7.17
N THR A 123 -10.93 2.71 -8.26
CA THR A 123 -10.78 3.42 -9.54
C THR A 123 -12.15 3.86 -10.09
N LYS A 124 -13.14 2.96 -10.07
CA LYS A 124 -14.53 3.28 -10.49
C LYS A 124 -15.15 4.31 -9.55
N THR A 125 -15.01 4.10 -8.25
CA THR A 125 -15.59 4.95 -7.20
C THR A 125 -15.05 6.38 -7.26
N LEU A 126 -13.76 6.54 -7.51
CA LEU A 126 -13.12 7.84 -7.66
C LEU A 126 -13.31 8.46 -9.03
N GLY A 127 -14.11 7.85 -9.91
CA GLY A 127 -14.75 8.55 -11.03
C GLY A 127 -15.74 9.61 -10.55
N LEU A 128 -16.34 9.44 -9.35
CA LEU A 128 -17.26 10.39 -8.74
C LEU A 128 -16.50 11.57 -8.10
N VAL A 129 -16.86 12.80 -8.46
CA VAL A 129 -16.20 14.01 -7.93
C VAL A 129 -16.43 14.18 -6.43
N SER A 130 -17.59 13.77 -5.91
CA SER A 130 -17.87 13.83 -4.47
C SER A 130 -16.91 12.96 -3.65
N CYS A 131 -16.54 11.78 -4.15
CA CYS A 131 -15.53 10.91 -3.53
C CYS A 131 -14.14 11.55 -3.56
N GLN A 132 -13.75 12.15 -4.70
CA GLN A 132 -12.46 12.85 -4.82
C GLN A 132 -12.35 14.00 -3.79
N GLU A 133 -13.41 14.79 -3.64
CA GLU A 133 -13.43 15.89 -2.68
C GLU A 133 -13.40 15.40 -1.23
N ALA A 134 -14.12 14.32 -0.92
CA ALA A 134 -14.07 13.72 0.41
C ALA A 134 -12.64 13.24 0.76
N CYS A 135 -11.97 12.54 -0.15
CA CYS A 135 -10.58 12.10 0.06
C CYS A 135 -9.63 13.28 0.27
N GLU A 136 -9.75 14.34 -0.54
CA GLU A 136 -8.94 15.55 -0.39
C GLU A 136 -9.12 16.21 0.98
N GLN A 137 -10.37 16.34 1.45
CA GLN A 137 -10.68 16.93 2.76
C GLN A 137 -10.14 16.08 3.91
N GLN A 138 -10.25 14.76 3.83
CA GLN A 138 -9.68 13.86 4.84
C GLN A 138 -8.15 13.92 4.86
N HIS A 139 -7.50 13.97 3.69
CA HIS A 139 -6.05 14.12 3.60
C HIS A 139 -5.60 15.47 4.18
N LEU A 140 -6.31 16.55 3.88
CA LEU A 140 -6.07 17.87 4.48
C LEU A 140 -6.18 17.80 6.01
N LYS A 141 -7.21 17.15 6.56
CA LYS A 141 -7.37 17.00 8.01
C LYS A 141 -6.18 16.28 8.65
N VAL A 142 -5.72 15.17 8.05
CA VAL A 142 -4.53 14.44 8.52
C VAL A 142 -3.28 15.31 8.44
N TYR A 143 -3.17 16.15 7.41
CA TYR A 143 -2.08 17.12 7.29
C TYR A 143 -2.15 18.18 8.40
N GLU A 144 -3.32 18.78 8.64
CA GLU A 144 -3.52 19.78 9.70
C GLU A 144 -3.19 19.20 11.08
N ASP A 145 -3.69 18.01 11.39
CA ASP A 145 -3.43 17.31 12.65
C ASP A 145 -1.92 17.12 12.89
N ARG A 146 -1.15 16.81 11.84
CA ARG A 146 0.31 16.66 11.89
C ARG A 146 1.06 18.00 12.01
N ASN A 147 0.45 19.09 11.60
CA ASN A 147 1.07 20.43 11.55
C ASN A 147 0.47 21.38 12.62
N GLY A 148 -0.08 20.84 13.71
CA GLY A 148 -0.62 21.64 14.81
C GLY A 148 -1.83 22.49 14.43
N GLY A 149 -2.67 22.01 13.52
CA GLY A 149 -3.87 22.70 13.03
C GLY A 149 -3.62 23.71 11.91
N ASN A 150 -2.42 23.73 11.32
CA ASN A 150 -2.07 24.70 10.28
C ASN A 150 -2.11 24.10 8.86
N ALA A 151 -2.86 24.75 7.95
CA ALA A 151 -3.00 24.37 6.55
C ALA A 151 -2.21 25.25 5.56
N SER A 152 -1.39 26.21 6.03
CA SER A 152 -0.79 27.25 5.18
C SER A 152 0.02 26.72 4.00
N ASN A 153 0.66 25.56 4.17
CA ASN A 153 1.51 24.93 3.15
C ASN A 153 0.86 23.70 2.47
N TRP A 154 -0.43 23.47 2.72
CA TRP A 154 -1.17 22.31 2.21
C TRP A 154 -1.01 22.12 0.69
N TRP A 155 -1.29 23.16 -0.09
CA TRP A 155 -1.26 23.07 -1.55
C TRP A 155 0.13 22.75 -2.10
N SER A 156 1.17 23.32 -1.50
CA SER A 156 2.57 23.04 -1.84
C SER A 156 2.96 21.60 -1.47
N TYR A 157 2.55 21.15 -0.28
CA TYR A 157 2.76 19.78 0.18
C TYR A 157 2.08 18.77 -0.76
N ARG A 158 0.77 18.93 -1.00
CA ARG A 158 0.00 18.05 -1.89
C ARG A 158 0.56 18.05 -3.30
N ALA A 159 0.93 19.20 -3.86
CA ALA A 159 1.54 19.26 -5.19
C ALA A 159 2.86 18.45 -5.27
N SER A 160 3.67 18.46 -4.21
CA SER A 160 4.93 17.69 -4.17
C SER A 160 4.69 16.18 -4.21
N ILE A 161 3.62 15.72 -3.57
CA ILE A 161 3.14 14.32 -3.58
C ILE A 161 2.58 13.94 -4.96
N LEU A 162 1.72 14.78 -5.53
CA LEU A 162 1.08 14.46 -6.80
C LEU A 162 2.06 14.44 -7.98
N GLY A 163 3.17 15.19 -7.89
CA GLY A 163 4.23 15.16 -8.90
C GLY A 163 3.90 15.93 -10.19
N TYR A 164 2.83 16.72 -10.20
CA TYR A 164 2.52 17.66 -11.27
C TYR A 164 2.33 19.09 -10.72
N SER A 165 2.68 20.08 -11.53
CA SER A 165 2.40 21.49 -11.26
C SER A 165 1.31 22.02 -12.18
N ILE A 166 0.56 23.02 -11.72
CA ILE A 166 -0.43 23.73 -12.53
C ILE A 166 0.24 24.32 -13.78
N ASP A 167 1.48 24.77 -13.69
CA ASP A 167 2.21 25.36 -14.81
C ASP A 167 2.48 24.34 -15.92
N ARG A 168 2.85 23.10 -15.56
CA ARG A 168 2.96 22.00 -16.54
C ARG A 168 1.63 21.67 -17.22
N LEU A 169 0.51 21.78 -16.50
CA LEU A 169 -0.82 21.58 -17.09
C LEU A 169 -1.18 22.71 -18.06
N LYS A 170 -0.88 23.95 -17.71
CA LYS A 170 -1.07 25.12 -18.60
C LYS A 170 -0.22 25.00 -19.86
N GLU A 171 1.03 24.56 -19.73
CA GLU A 171 1.94 24.31 -20.85
C GLU A 171 1.36 23.25 -21.80
N LYS A 172 0.91 22.10 -21.29
CA LYS A 172 0.23 21.06 -22.09
C LYS A 172 -1.05 21.55 -22.78
N MET A 173 -1.78 22.48 -22.17
CA MET A 173 -2.94 23.10 -22.81
C MET A 173 -2.54 24.06 -23.94
N SER A 174 -1.45 24.81 -23.76
CA SER A 174 -0.95 25.73 -24.79
C SER A 174 -0.47 24.98 -26.04
N THR A 175 0.19 23.84 -25.88
CA THR A 175 0.65 22.99 -27.00
C THR A 175 -0.50 22.33 -27.76
N THR A 176 -1.66 22.14 -27.11
CA THR A 176 -2.89 21.64 -27.72
C THR A 176 -3.79 22.75 -28.28
N GLY A 177 -3.28 23.98 -28.38
CA GLY A 177 -3.98 25.13 -28.98
C GLY A 177 -5.17 25.65 -28.15
N THR A 178 -5.29 25.24 -26.89
CA THR A 178 -6.44 25.59 -26.04
C THR A 178 -6.02 26.54 -24.92
N SER A 179 -6.74 27.67 -24.76
CA SER A 179 -6.45 28.62 -23.68
C SER A 179 -6.69 28.01 -22.29
N ALA A 180 -5.72 28.21 -21.39
CA ALA A 180 -5.79 27.82 -19.98
C ALA A 180 -6.33 28.94 -19.06
N LYS A 181 -6.57 30.15 -19.59
CA LYS A 181 -6.96 31.33 -18.80
C LYS A 181 -8.31 31.11 -18.11
N GLY A 182 -8.36 31.33 -16.79
CA GLY A 182 -9.58 31.23 -15.98
C GLY A 182 -10.10 29.81 -15.72
N LYS A 183 -9.35 28.75 -16.10
CA LYS A 183 -9.75 27.36 -15.85
C LYS A 183 -9.22 26.87 -14.50
N SER A 184 -10.08 26.19 -13.75
CA SER A 184 -9.67 25.47 -12.53
C SER A 184 -8.79 24.27 -12.88
N THR A 185 -7.98 23.79 -11.93
CA THR A 185 -7.14 22.59 -12.09
C THR A 185 -7.95 21.40 -12.61
N ARG A 186 -9.17 21.19 -12.06
CA ARG A 186 -10.09 20.15 -12.53
C ARG A 186 -10.45 20.30 -14.02
N LYS A 187 -10.77 21.51 -14.47
CA LYS A 187 -11.06 21.78 -15.89
C LYS A 187 -9.83 21.58 -16.78
N LEU A 188 -8.62 21.89 -16.28
CA LEU A 188 -7.37 21.61 -17.00
C LEU A 188 -7.19 20.09 -17.15
N LEU A 189 -7.28 19.34 -16.05
CA LEU A 189 -7.13 17.88 -16.04
C LEU A 189 -8.15 17.19 -16.94
N MET A 190 -9.44 17.58 -16.88
CA MET A 190 -10.47 17.03 -17.78
C MET A 190 -10.15 17.18 -19.27
N LYS A 191 -9.34 18.17 -19.65
CA LYS A 191 -8.94 18.41 -21.04
C LYS A 191 -7.59 17.78 -21.40
N THR A 192 -6.66 17.67 -20.45
CA THR A 192 -5.32 17.14 -20.71
C THR A 192 -5.17 15.66 -20.39
N ASP A 193 -5.71 15.22 -19.26
CA ASP A 193 -5.63 13.84 -18.75
C ASP A 193 -6.66 13.63 -17.63
N LYS A 194 -7.91 13.28 -18.00
CA LYS A 194 -9.02 13.14 -17.05
C LYS A 194 -8.71 12.11 -15.94
N TYR A 195 -7.92 11.09 -16.26
CA TYR A 195 -7.57 10.00 -15.34
C TYR A 195 -6.58 10.42 -14.25
N GLU A 196 -5.90 11.55 -14.41
CA GLU A 196 -5.11 12.16 -13.34
C GLU A 196 -5.98 12.56 -12.14
N MET A 197 -7.27 12.82 -12.35
CA MET A 197 -8.21 13.09 -11.25
C MET A 197 -8.45 11.85 -10.38
N ILE A 198 -8.61 10.68 -11.00
CA ILE A 198 -8.75 9.40 -10.26
C ILE A 198 -7.45 9.09 -9.52
N ARG A 199 -6.31 9.23 -10.19
CA ARG A 199 -4.99 9.09 -9.56
C ARG A 199 -4.85 9.95 -8.31
N THR A 200 -5.21 11.23 -8.43
CA THR A 200 -5.15 12.20 -7.34
C THR A 200 -6.05 11.77 -6.18
N GLY A 201 -7.29 11.36 -6.46
CA GLY A 201 -8.22 10.89 -5.43
C GLY A 201 -7.73 9.62 -4.70
N VAL A 202 -7.07 8.70 -5.41
CA VAL A 202 -6.48 7.49 -4.80
C VAL A 202 -5.30 7.86 -3.91
N ILE A 203 -4.45 8.78 -4.36
CA ILE A 203 -3.33 9.26 -3.56
C ILE A 203 -3.84 9.93 -2.28
N ASP A 204 -4.82 10.83 -2.38
CA ASP A 204 -5.40 11.50 -1.21
C ASP A 204 -6.03 10.49 -0.23
N LEU A 205 -6.75 9.48 -0.74
CA LEU A 205 -7.32 8.41 0.08
C LEU A 205 -6.24 7.70 0.91
N PHE A 206 -5.18 7.21 0.27
CA PHE A 206 -4.16 6.44 0.98
C PHE A 206 -3.28 7.29 1.90
N MET A 207 -3.06 8.56 1.54
CA MET A 207 -2.42 9.52 2.45
C MET A 207 -3.29 9.80 3.68
N ALA A 208 -4.62 9.92 3.52
CA ALA A 208 -5.57 10.03 4.63
C ALA A 208 -5.60 8.77 5.50
N MET A 209 -5.41 7.58 4.91
CA MET A 209 -5.22 6.33 5.66
C MET A 209 -3.87 6.24 6.39
N GLY A 210 -2.99 7.23 6.22
CA GLY A 210 -1.68 7.30 6.86
C GLY A 210 -0.58 6.50 6.16
N LYS A 211 -0.78 6.10 4.90
CA LYS A 211 0.24 5.40 4.11
C LYS A 211 1.35 6.35 3.65
N SER A 212 2.47 5.78 3.21
CA SER A 212 3.61 6.57 2.72
C SER A 212 3.29 7.25 1.38
N ASP A 213 4.05 8.29 1.05
CA ASP A 213 3.97 8.96 -0.26
C ASP A 213 4.18 7.96 -1.41
N ARG A 214 5.25 7.16 -1.34
CA ARG A 214 5.56 6.15 -2.36
C ARG A 214 4.46 5.10 -2.51
N PHE A 215 3.91 4.59 -1.42
CA PHE A 215 2.78 3.65 -1.45
C PHE A 215 1.56 4.27 -2.15
N SER A 216 1.20 5.49 -1.75
CA SER A 216 0.02 6.20 -2.27
C SER A 216 0.19 6.51 -3.76
N ARG A 217 1.38 6.95 -4.20
CA ARG A 217 1.70 7.17 -5.61
C ARG A 217 1.62 5.89 -6.43
N ASN A 218 2.18 4.78 -5.94
CA ASN A 218 2.16 3.51 -6.67
C ASN A 218 0.72 3.01 -6.90
N LEU A 219 -0.15 3.13 -5.89
CA LEU A 219 -1.58 2.80 -6.06
C LEU A 219 -2.31 3.81 -6.96
N GLY A 220 -1.97 5.10 -6.88
CA GLY A 220 -2.49 6.11 -7.78
C GLY A 220 -2.13 5.86 -9.25
N ASP A 221 -0.90 5.44 -9.52
CA ASP A 221 -0.42 5.11 -10.87
C ASP A 221 -1.13 3.86 -11.41
N LEU A 222 -1.31 2.84 -10.57
CA LEU A 222 -2.09 1.65 -10.93
C LEU A 222 -3.56 1.98 -11.21
N ALA A 223 -4.19 2.81 -10.36
CA ALA A 223 -5.56 3.25 -10.58
C ALA A 223 -5.71 4.08 -11.85
N LYS A 224 -4.74 4.93 -12.18
CA LYS A 224 -4.71 5.66 -13.45
C LYS A 224 -4.66 4.72 -14.65
N LEU A 225 -3.87 3.65 -14.55
CA LEU A 225 -3.79 2.63 -15.58
C LEU A 225 -5.15 1.95 -15.75
N PHE A 226 -5.76 1.47 -14.66
CA PHE A 226 -7.11 0.87 -14.73
C PHE A 226 -8.16 1.83 -15.26
N ALA A 227 -8.12 3.10 -14.87
CA ALA A 227 -9.07 4.08 -15.35
C ALA A 227 -9.01 4.25 -16.87
N LYS A 228 -7.81 4.20 -17.45
CA LYS A 228 -7.59 4.23 -18.90
C LYS A 228 -8.16 2.99 -19.58
N GLU A 229 -7.81 1.80 -19.09
CA GLU A 229 -8.22 0.52 -19.68
C GLU A 229 -9.72 0.26 -19.55
N LEU A 230 -10.32 0.65 -18.42
CA LEU A 230 -11.75 0.51 -18.16
C LEU A 230 -12.57 1.69 -18.71
N HIS A 231 -11.92 2.67 -19.35
CA HIS A 231 -12.55 3.89 -19.85
C HIS A 231 -13.42 4.62 -18.82
N VAL A 232 -12.97 4.70 -17.57
CA VAL A 232 -13.76 5.26 -16.47
C VAL A 232 -14.09 6.73 -16.73
N ASP A 233 -15.37 7.06 -16.61
CA ASP A 233 -15.82 8.44 -16.74
C ASP A 233 -15.69 9.20 -15.42
N ILE A 234 -15.39 10.50 -15.56
CA ILE A 234 -15.39 11.42 -14.43
C ILE A 234 -16.77 12.06 -14.37
N PHE A 235 -17.46 11.83 -13.27
CA PHE A 235 -18.84 12.22 -13.08
C PHE A 235 -18.97 13.21 -11.91
N ASP A 236 -19.50 14.41 -12.17
CA ASP A 236 -19.77 15.40 -11.12
C ASP A 236 -21.14 15.13 -10.47
N ASP A 237 -21.12 14.36 -9.39
CA ASP A 237 -22.29 13.87 -8.64
C ASP A 237 -22.68 14.75 -7.44
N ARG A 238 -22.10 15.94 -7.31
CA ARG A 238 -22.35 16.85 -6.17
C ARG A 238 -23.68 17.62 -6.27
N GLY A 239 -24.45 17.36 -7.31
CA GLY A 239 -25.76 17.97 -7.58
C GLY A 239 -26.86 16.92 -7.73
N THR A 240 -27.89 17.24 -8.52
CA THR A 240 -29.02 16.33 -8.74
C THR A 240 -28.55 15.00 -9.35
N LEU A 241 -29.03 13.88 -8.79
CA LEU A 241 -28.77 12.52 -9.30
C LEU A 241 -29.12 12.48 -10.80
N PRO A 242 -28.13 12.36 -11.68
CA PRO A 242 -28.35 12.31 -13.10
C PRO A 242 -28.93 10.96 -13.47
N ALA A 243 -29.82 10.94 -14.46
CA ALA A 243 -30.48 9.74 -14.95
C ALA A 243 -29.52 8.65 -15.48
N PHE A 244 -28.24 8.99 -15.71
CA PHE A 244 -27.20 8.10 -16.26
C PHE A 244 -25.97 8.02 -15.35
N ALA A 245 -26.17 8.02 -14.04
CA ALA A 245 -25.06 7.79 -13.11
C ALA A 245 -24.42 6.41 -13.38
N PRO A 246 -23.08 6.29 -13.31
CA PRO A 246 -22.42 5.01 -13.49
C PRO A 246 -22.83 4.02 -12.41
N GLU A 247 -22.88 2.72 -12.75
CA GLU A 247 -23.08 1.65 -11.77
C GLU A 247 -21.84 1.54 -10.85
N VAL A 248 -21.88 2.31 -9.77
CA VAL A 248 -20.87 2.29 -8.70
C VAL A 248 -21.50 1.68 -7.45
N ASN A 249 -20.77 0.80 -6.78
CA ASN A 249 -21.22 0.21 -5.53
C ASN A 249 -21.35 1.30 -4.46
N ARG A 250 -22.60 1.57 -4.04
CA ARG A 250 -22.92 2.60 -3.04
C ARG A 250 -22.25 2.37 -1.69
N GLU A 251 -22.08 1.11 -1.28
CA GLU A 251 -21.41 0.80 -0.02
C GLU A 251 -19.94 1.25 -0.07
N ILE A 252 -19.28 1.06 -1.20
CA ILE A 252 -17.89 1.50 -1.41
C ILE A 252 -17.80 3.03 -1.46
N VAL A 253 -18.79 3.70 -2.06
CA VAL A 253 -18.88 5.17 -2.06
C VAL A 253 -18.90 5.71 -0.63
N GLU A 254 -19.74 5.16 0.24
CA GLU A 254 -19.83 5.58 1.63
C GLU A 254 -18.54 5.25 2.40
N GLN A 255 -17.96 4.05 2.20
CA GLN A 255 -16.68 3.68 2.81
C GLN A 255 -15.57 4.67 2.44
N VAL A 256 -15.48 5.09 1.17
CA VAL A 256 -14.48 6.07 0.70
C VAL A 256 -14.76 7.46 1.27
N LYS A 257 -16.01 7.94 1.23
CA LYS A 257 -16.38 9.28 1.71
C LYS A 257 -16.19 9.47 3.21
N HIS A 258 -16.30 8.39 3.99
CA HIS A 258 -16.21 8.42 5.44
C HIS A 258 -14.95 7.75 6.00
N LEU A 259 -14.07 7.23 5.12
CA LEU A 259 -12.84 6.51 5.49
C LEU A 259 -13.12 5.32 6.41
N GLU A 260 -14.23 4.60 6.17
CA GLU A 260 -14.60 3.45 6.96
C GLU A 260 -13.61 2.31 6.69
N LYS A 261 -12.78 1.98 7.68
CA LYS A 261 -11.70 0.99 7.52
C LYS A 261 -12.19 -0.47 7.56
N ASN A 262 -13.38 -0.72 7.03
CA ASN A 262 -13.99 -2.04 6.85
C ASN A 262 -14.08 -2.35 5.34
N GLY A 263 -14.68 -3.48 4.98
CA GLY A 263 -14.94 -3.82 3.57
C GLY A 263 -13.70 -3.71 2.68
N ILE A 264 -13.79 -2.88 1.64
CA ILE A 264 -12.73 -2.71 0.65
C ILE A 264 -11.52 -1.94 1.17
N LEU A 265 -11.72 -1.06 2.16
CA LEU A 265 -10.62 -0.35 2.80
C LEU A 265 -9.93 -1.21 3.86
N GLY A 266 -10.63 -2.23 4.37
CA GLY A 266 -10.11 -3.19 5.35
C GLY A 266 -8.94 -4.04 4.84
N VAL A 267 -8.82 -4.26 3.52
CA VAL A 267 -7.72 -5.07 2.94
C VAL A 267 -6.35 -4.37 2.99
N TRP A 268 -6.32 -3.12 3.46
CA TRP A 268 -5.13 -2.29 3.58
C TRP A 268 -4.69 -2.06 5.02
N GLN A 269 -5.38 -2.66 6.00
CA GLN A 269 -4.91 -2.71 7.39
C GLN A 269 -3.80 -3.75 7.53
#